data_AF-A0A968Z3A7-F1
#
_entry.id   AF-A0A968Z3A7-F1
#
_cell.length_a   1.000
_cell.length_b   1.000
_cell.length_c   1.000
_cell.angle_alpha   90.00
_cell.angle_beta   90.00
_cell.angle_gamma   90.00
#
_symmetry.space_group_name_H-M   'P 1'
#
loop_
_entity.id
_entity.type
_entity.pdbx_description
1 polymer ?
#
loop_
_entity_poly.entity_id
_entity_poly.type
_entity_poly.pdbx_seq_one_letter_code
_entity_poly.pdbx_strand_id
1 'polypeptide(L)'
;MEASQLEVGASLMPFYSSTDKDGYTLIQQNYSGRLQKAHWIVARSGLLGKVPSFEGQRTVVHHKNFVPADNRPENLEFLGNNDHSFYHRSLAERNTHWQSPEFENKRKLALAIKAQTPEGHQYYAQRGTNNILRYMQEHPDHFKESVAGNGDRGKQYLVNYNKSLKEGLKVKKLLIAFTLVKLVETRLKVQ
;
A
#
# COMPACT_ATOMS: atom_id res chain seq x y z
N MET A 1 -12.30 14.17 -34.18
CA MET A 1 -13.70 14.52 -34.49
C MET A 1 -14.26 15.13 -33.23
N GLU A 2 -14.57 16.42 -33.27
CA GLU A 2 -15.14 17.14 -32.13
C GLU A 2 -16.65 16.97 -32.11
N ALA A 3 -17.30 17.18 -30.95
CA ALA A 3 -18.76 17.06 -30.84
C ALA A 3 -19.52 17.98 -31.81
N SER A 4 -18.89 19.10 -32.20
CA SER A 4 -19.37 20.06 -33.20
C SER A 4 -19.43 19.52 -34.63
N GLN A 5 -18.79 18.38 -34.90
CA GLN A 5 -18.66 17.78 -36.24
C GLN A 5 -19.51 16.51 -36.40
N LEU A 6 -20.42 16.24 -35.47
CA LEU A 6 -21.28 15.05 -35.51
C LEU A 6 -22.42 15.24 -36.51
N GLU A 7 -22.59 14.26 -37.40
CA GLU A 7 -23.74 14.17 -38.28
C GLU A 7 -25.00 13.73 -37.51
N VAL A 8 -26.18 14.03 -38.04
CA VAL A 8 -27.45 13.58 -37.47
C VAL A 8 -27.48 12.04 -37.42
N GLY A 9 -27.65 11.49 -36.22
CA GLY A 9 -27.60 10.04 -35.97
C GLY A 9 -26.25 9.54 -35.47
N ALA A 10 -25.20 10.36 -35.47
CA ALA A 10 -23.94 10.03 -34.81
C ALA A 10 -24.06 10.26 -33.29
N SER A 11 -23.40 9.40 -32.51
CA SER A 11 -23.34 9.50 -31.06
C SER A 11 -21.89 9.39 -30.59
N LEU A 12 -21.53 10.17 -29.58
CA LEU A 12 -20.27 10.01 -28.88
C LEU A 12 -20.45 9.01 -27.75
N MET A 13 -19.49 8.09 -27.66
CA MET A 13 -19.40 7.24 -26.48
C MET A 13 -19.03 8.09 -25.26
N PRO A 14 -19.72 7.93 -24.12
CA PRO A 14 -19.38 8.65 -22.91
C PRO A 14 -17.93 8.39 -22.50
N PHE A 15 -17.24 9.44 -22.05
CA PHE A 15 -15.89 9.34 -21.51
C PHE A 15 -15.94 9.35 -19.98
N TYR A 16 -15.83 8.17 -19.37
CA TYR A 16 -15.79 8.04 -17.92
C TYR A 16 -14.34 7.99 -17.43
N SER A 17 -14.01 8.88 -16.49
CA SER A 17 -12.71 8.92 -15.84
C SER A 17 -12.83 9.14 -14.34
N SER A 18 -11.82 8.68 -13.60
CA SER A 18 -11.68 8.88 -12.17
C SER A 18 -10.19 8.95 -11.79
N THR A 19 -9.88 9.32 -10.56
CA THR A 19 -8.51 9.33 -10.04
C THR A 19 -8.36 8.23 -9.00
N ASP A 20 -7.30 7.41 -9.11
CA ASP A 20 -6.99 6.41 -8.10
C ASP A 20 -6.36 7.03 -6.85
N LYS A 21 -6.22 6.23 -5.78
CA LYS A 21 -5.61 6.66 -4.51
C LYS A 21 -4.16 7.14 -4.64
N ASP A 22 -3.48 6.75 -5.73
CA ASP A 22 -2.07 7.07 -6.00
C ASP A 22 -1.97 8.26 -6.99
N GLY A 23 -3.09 8.91 -7.32
CA GLY A 23 -3.17 10.10 -8.16
C GLY A 23 -3.23 9.83 -9.67
N TYR A 24 -3.30 8.56 -10.11
CA TYR A 24 -3.38 8.24 -11.52
C TYR A 24 -4.79 8.43 -12.07
N THR A 25 -4.88 8.98 -13.28
CA THR A 25 -6.13 8.99 -14.05
C THR A 25 -6.47 7.57 -14.51
N LEU A 26 -7.66 7.10 -14.14
CA LEU A 26 -8.29 5.89 -14.63
C LEU A 26 -9.32 6.26 -15.69
N ILE A 27 -9.36 5.50 -16.78
CA ILE A 27 -10.32 5.65 -17.86
C ILE A 27 -11.06 4.33 -18.02
N GLN A 28 -12.38 4.39 -18.13
CA GLN A 28 -13.20 3.21 -18.36
C GLN A 28 -13.11 2.75 -19.81
N GLN A 29 -12.84 1.47 -20.02
CA GLN A 29 -12.84 0.83 -21.32
C GLN A 29 -14.27 0.44 -21.71
N ASN A 30 -14.86 1.12 -22.70
CA ASN A 30 -16.27 0.96 -23.07
C ASN A 30 -16.69 -0.48 -23.39
N TYR A 31 -15.80 -1.29 -23.97
CA TYR A 31 -16.11 -2.67 -24.34
C TYR A 31 -16.16 -3.65 -23.15
N SER A 32 -15.54 -3.32 -22.01
CA SER A 32 -15.43 -4.24 -20.85
C SER A 32 -15.89 -3.64 -19.54
N GLY A 33 -16.14 -2.34 -19.50
CA GLY A 33 -16.41 -1.59 -18.27
C GLY A 33 -15.21 -1.49 -17.31
N ARG A 34 -14.05 -2.07 -17.66
CA ARG A 34 -12.86 -2.09 -16.78
C ARG A 34 -12.18 -0.73 -16.78
N LEU A 35 -11.68 -0.33 -15.60
CA LEU A 35 -10.84 0.84 -15.45
C LEU A 35 -9.39 0.50 -15.81
N GLN A 36 -8.75 1.34 -16.62
CA GLN A 36 -7.35 1.24 -16.98
C GLN A 36 -6.64 2.57 -16.76
N LYS A 37 -5.38 2.54 -16.31
CA LYS A 37 -4.58 3.75 -16.12
C LYS A 37 -4.34 4.45 -17.47
N ALA A 38 -4.54 5.76 -17.52
CA ALA A 38 -4.46 6.58 -18.72
C ALA A 38 -3.12 6.44 -19.45
N HIS A 39 -1.99 6.47 -18.74
CA HIS A 39 -0.66 6.31 -19.34
C HIS A 39 -0.49 4.98 -20.11
N TRP A 40 -1.16 3.91 -19.69
CA TRP A 40 -1.14 2.65 -20.44
C TRP A 40 -2.01 2.68 -21.69
N ILE A 41 -3.07 3.50 -21.70
CA ILE A 41 -3.89 3.73 -22.90
C ILE A 41 -3.07 4.51 -23.93
N VAL A 42 -2.38 5.58 -23.49
CA VAL A 42 -1.47 6.36 -24.34
C VAL A 42 -0.31 5.51 -24.88
N ALA A 43 0.27 4.64 -24.04
CA ALA A 43 1.31 3.71 -24.49
C ALA A 43 0.78 2.70 -25.53
N ARG A 44 -0.42 2.15 -25.32
CA ARG A 44 -1.01 1.11 -26.20
C ARG A 44 -1.63 1.67 -27.47
N SER A 45 -1.94 2.97 -27.53
CA SER A 45 -2.38 3.62 -28.77
C SER A 45 -1.26 3.81 -29.78
N GLY A 46 -0.01 3.53 -29.39
CA GLY A 46 1.17 3.67 -30.25
C GLY A 46 1.78 5.08 -30.25
N LEU A 47 1.26 6.01 -29.44
CA LEU A 47 1.78 7.39 -29.34
C LEU A 47 3.21 7.46 -28.76
N LEU A 48 3.64 6.43 -28.04
CA LEU A 48 5.02 6.26 -27.56
C LEU A 48 5.87 5.35 -28.48
N GLY A 49 5.32 4.91 -29.61
CA GLY A 49 5.87 3.84 -30.43
C GLY A 49 5.52 2.44 -29.90
N LYS A 50 6.23 1.42 -30.40
CA LYS A 50 6.02 0.02 -30.00
C LYS A 50 6.46 -0.18 -28.55
N VAL A 51 5.61 -0.81 -27.74
CA VAL A 51 5.95 -1.20 -26.36
C VAL A 51 7.16 -2.15 -26.40
N PRO A 52 8.32 -1.77 -25.84
CA PRO A 52 9.51 -2.60 -25.86
C PRO A 52 9.40 -3.74 -24.84
N SER A 53 10.20 -4.79 -25.06
CA SER A 53 10.50 -5.82 -24.06
C SER A 53 11.89 -5.55 -23.48
N PHE A 54 12.02 -5.64 -22.16
CA PHE A 54 13.30 -5.54 -21.46
C PHE A 54 13.70 -6.94 -20.97
N GLU A 55 14.93 -7.36 -21.24
CA GLU A 55 15.39 -8.71 -20.87
C GLU A 55 15.30 -8.94 -19.35
N GLY A 56 14.64 -10.03 -18.95
CA GLY A 56 14.42 -10.38 -17.54
C GLY A 56 13.54 -9.39 -16.76
N GLN A 57 12.88 -8.45 -17.43
CA GLN A 57 12.17 -7.34 -16.79
C GLN A 57 10.78 -7.12 -17.39
N ARG A 58 9.85 -6.68 -16.55
CA ARG A 58 8.52 -6.22 -17.00
C ARG A 58 8.60 -4.76 -17.41
N THR A 59 8.07 -4.45 -18.58
CA THR A 59 7.92 -3.06 -19.05
C THR A 59 6.96 -2.27 -18.17
N VAL A 60 7.39 -1.09 -17.75
CA VAL A 60 6.59 -0.08 -17.05
C VAL A 60 6.59 1.23 -17.83
N VAL A 61 5.56 2.04 -17.62
CA VAL A 61 5.51 3.42 -18.13
C VAL A 61 5.82 4.36 -16.98
N HIS A 62 6.85 5.18 -17.15
CA HIS A 62 7.30 6.16 -16.18
C HIS A 62 6.88 7.57 -16.60
N HIS A 63 6.48 8.38 -15.63
CA HIS A 63 6.21 9.81 -15.78
C HIS A 63 7.47 10.60 -15.44
N LYS A 64 8.11 11.21 -16.43
CA LYS A 64 9.39 11.94 -16.28
C LYS A 64 9.32 13.07 -15.27
N ASN A 65 8.17 13.75 -15.19
CA ASN A 65 7.93 14.84 -14.25
C ASN A 65 7.33 14.40 -12.90
N PHE A 66 7.15 13.09 -12.67
CA PHE A 66 6.53 12.53 -11.46
C PHE A 66 5.09 12.96 -11.20
N VAL A 67 4.38 13.52 -12.19
CA VAL A 67 2.97 13.93 -12.10
C VAL A 67 2.09 12.85 -12.74
N PRO A 68 1.38 12.00 -11.96
CA PRO A 68 0.66 10.85 -12.52
C PRO A 68 -0.51 11.21 -13.45
N ALA A 69 -1.03 12.44 -13.33
CA ALA A 69 -2.11 12.98 -14.15
C ALA A 69 -1.63 13.51 -15.52
N ASP A 70 -0.34 13.80 -15.69
CA ASP A 70 0.22 14.31 -16.94
C ASP A 70 0.58 13.15 -17.90
N ASN A 71 -0.39 12.78 -18.73
CA ASN A 71 -0.29 11.64 -19.64
C ASN A 71 0.12 12.03 -21.07
N ARG A 72 0.70 13.21 -21.27
CA ARG A 72 1.23 13.62 -22.58
C ARG A 72 2.35 12.68 -23.02
N PRO A 73 2.37 12.18 -24.27
CA PRO A 73 3.37 11.21 -24.74
C PRO A 73 4.82 11.61 -24.44
N GLU A 74 5.15 12.89 -24.59
CA GLU A 74 6.49 13.43 -24.34
C GLU A 74 6.95 13.33 -22.87
N ASN A 75 5.99 13.29 -21.93
CA ASN A 75 6.24 13.13 -20.50
C ASN A 75 6.35 11.66 -20.07
N LEU A 76 6.03 10.73 -20.97
CA LEU A 76 6.04 9.30 -20.66
C LEU A 76 7.29 8.63 -21.26
N GLU A 77 7.79 7.60 -20.59
CA GLU A 77 8.86 6.75 -21.10
C GLU A 77 8.69 5.29 -20.69
N PHE A 78 9.21 4.36 -21.48
CA PHE A 78 9.25 2.96 -21.13
C PHE A 78 10.54 2.64 -20.36
N LEU A 79 10.41 1.93 -19.25
CA LEU A 79 11.55 1.39 -18.50
C LEU A 79 11.30 -0.07 -18.14
N GLY A 80 12.38 -0.83 -17.90
CA GLY A 80 12.31 -2.08 -17.16
C GLY A 80 11.92 -1.81 -15.70
N ASN A 81 11.20 -2.73 -15.06
CA ASN A 81 10.76 -2.53 -13.68
C ASN A 81 11.92 -2.38 -12.69
N ASN A 82 13.05 -3.06 -12.91
CA ASN A 82 14.23 -2.91 -12.07
C ASN A 82 14.93 -1.57 -12.36
N ASP A 83 15.03 -1.19 -13.63
CA ASP A 83 15.60 0.09 -14.04
C ASP A 83 14.81 1.28 -13.49
N HIS A 84 13.48 1.18 -13.49
CA HIS A 84 12.60 2.16 -12.86
C HIS A 84 12.85 2.27 -11.36
N SER A 85 12.93 1.13 -10.65
CA SER A 85 13.26 1.13 -9.21
C SER A 85 14.66 1.70 -8.93
N PHE A 86 15.65 1.37 -9.76
CA PHE A 86 17.00 1.90 -9.65
C PHE A 86 17.03 3.41 -9.89
N TYR A 87 16.32 3.91 -10.90
CA TYR A 87 16.21 5.34 -11.17
C TYR A 87 15.68 6.11 -9.95
N HIS A 88 14.55 5.68 -9.39
CA HIS A 88 13.99 6.29 -8.17
C HIS A 88 14.93 6.23 -6.98
N ARG A 89 15.64 5.11 -6.79
CA ARG A 89 16.67 4.99 -5.75
C ARG A 89 17.78 6.01 -5.97
N SER A 90 18.29 6.12 -7.19
CA SER A 90 19.38 7.04 -7.53
C SER A 90 18.98 8.51 -7.33
N LEU A 91 17.70 8.86 -7.51
CA LEU A 91 17.19 10.18 -7.16
C LEU A 91 17.23 10.41 -5.66
N ALA A 92 16.82 9.43 -4.86
CA ALA A 92 16.89 9.53 -3.41
C ALA A 92 18.33 9.58 -2.87
N GLU A 93 19.27 8.92 -3.54
CA GLU A 93 20.70 8.96 -3.20
C GLU A 93 21.34 10.31 -3.56
N ARG A 94 20.99 10.88 -4.71
CA ARG A 94 21.48 12.19 -5.14
C ARG A 94 20.86 13.36 -4.37
N ASN A 95 19.64 13.20 -3.88
CA ASN A 95 18.92 14.22 -3.12
C ASN A 95 19.08 13.99 -1.62
N THR A 96 20.22 14.43 -1.07
CA THR A 96 20.57 14.27 0.36
C THR A 96 19.55 14.88 1.31
N HIS A 97 18.74 15.84 0.86
CA HIS A 97 17.63 16.39 1.65
C HIS A 97 16.64 15.30 2.13
N TRP A 98 16.34 14.29 1.31
CA TRP A 98 15.44 13.19 1.70
C TRP A 98 16.06 12.23 2.72
N GLN A 99 17.36 12.34 2.95
CA GLN A 99 18.10 11.60 3.97
C GLN A 99 18.46 12.50 5.17
N SER A 100 18.05 13.77 5.14
CA SER A 100 18.35 14.71 6.21
C SER A 100 17.58 14.36 7.50
N PRO A 101 18.15 14.67 8.67
CA PRO A 101 17.42 14.53 9.94
C PRO A 101 16.11 15.32 9.96
N GLU A 102 16.07 16.48 9.29
CA GLU A 102 14.86 17.30 9.17
C GLU A 102 13.73 16.57 8.44
N PHE A 103 14.04 15.98 7.28
CA PHE A 103 13.07 15.20 6.51
C PHE A 103 12.58 14.00 7.32
N GLU A 104 13.49 13.27 7.96
CA GLU A 104 13.13 12.11 8.78
C GLU A 104 12.25 12.49 9.98
N ASN A 105 12.52 13.63 10.62
CA ASN A 105 11.69 14.16 11.70
C ASN A 105 10.29 14.55 11.20
N LYS A 106 10.19 15.24 10.06
CA LYS A 106 8.89 15.56 9.43
C LYS A 106 8.12 14.30 9.06
N ARG A 107 8.80 13.29 8.51
CA ARG A 107 8.21 11.98 8.16
C ARG A 107 7.65 11.28 9.40
N LYS A 108 8.44 11.18 10.48
CA LYS A 108 7.99 10.60 11.76
C LYS A 108 6.79 11.33 12.34
N LEU A 109 6.82 12.67 12.32
CA LEU A 109 5.70 13.48 12.79
C LEU A 109 4.43 13.23 11.97
N ALA A 110 4.52 13.23 10.64
CA ALA A 110 3.38 12.96 9.77
C ALA A 110 2.80 11.55 10.00
N LEU A 111 3.66 10.54 10.19
CA LEU A 111 3.21 9.19 10.51
C LEU A 111 2.53 9.12 11.88
N ALA A 112 3.05 9.82 12.89
CA ALA A 112 2.47 9.89 14.22
C ALA A 112 1.10 10.59 14.20
N ILE A 113 0.98 11.71 13.49
CA ILE A 113 -0.31 12.42 13.28
C ILE A 113 -1.32 11.48 12.62
N LYS A 114 -0.91 10.79 11.54
CA LYS A 114 -1.79 9.84 10.85
C LYS A 114 -2.21 8.69 11.78
N ALA A 115 -1.31 8.19 12.63
CA ALA A 115 -1.64 7.10 13.55
C ALA A 115 -2.66 7.49 14.63
N GLN A 116 -2.85 8.79 14.88
CA GLN A 116 -3.87 9.30 15.81
C GLN A 116 -5.27 9.36 15.20
N THR A 117 -5.42 9.32 13.87
CA THR A 117 -6.75 9.29 13.24
C THR A 117 -7.33 7.87 13.29
N PRO A 118 -8.66 7.70 13.39
CA PRO A 118 -9.28 6.37 13.37
C PRO A 118 -8.91 5.56 12.13
N GLU A 119 -8.90 6.18 10.96
CA GLU A 119 -8.59 5.55 9.67
C GLU A 119 -7.12 5.14 9.60
N GLY A 120 -6.22 6.02 10.06
CA GLY A 120 -4.79 5.75 10.07
C GLY A 120 -4.42 4.66 11.08
N HIS A 121 -5.03 4.68 12.28
CA HIS A 121 -4.88 3.61 13.26
C HIS A 121 -5.36 2.27 12.71
N GLN A 122 -6.54 2.22 12.11
CA GLN A 122 -7.07 0.99 11.48
C GLN A 122 -6.16 0.50 10.35
N TYR A 123 -5.68 1.41 9.49
CA TYR A 123 -4.75 1.08 8.41
C TYR A 123 -3.45 0.43 8.93
N TYR A 124 -2.84 1.02 9.97
CA TYR A 124 -1.60 0.48 10.53
C TYR A 124 -1.82 -0.83 11.28
N ALA A 125 -2.92 -0.97 12.03
CA ALA A 125 -3.27 -2.21 12.70
C ALA A 125 -3.49 -3.35 11.71
N GLN A 126 -4.23 -3.11 10.63
CA GLN A 126 -4.46 -4.09 9.56
C GLN A 126 -3.15 -4.50 8.88
N ARG A 127 -2.32 -3.52 8.49
CA ARG A 127 -1.02 -3.77 7.85
C ARG A 127 -0.08 -4.55 8.77
N GLY A 128 0.02 -4.14 10.04
CA GLY A 128 0.84 -4.81 11.05
C GLY A 128 0.40 -6.26 11.27
N THR A 129 -0.91 -6.48 11.40
CA THR A 129 -1.50 -7.82 11.56
C THR A 129 -1.15 -8.71 10.37
N ASN A 130 -1.38 -8.26 9.14
CA ASN A 130 -1.07 -9.03 7.93
C ASN A 130 0.42 -9.37 7.84
N ASN A 131 1.30 -8.42 8.19
CA ASN A 131 2.74 -8.66 8.18
C ASN A 131 3.15 -9.70 9.22
N ILE A 132 2.62 -9.63 10.45
CA ILE A 132 2.93 -10.60 11.51
C ILE A 132 2.40 -11.98 11.13
N LEU A 133 1.15 -12.08 10.66
CA LEU A 133 0.57 -13.36 10.24
C LEU A 133 1.37 -14.01 9.12
N ARG A 134 1.76 -13.23 8.11
CA ARG A 134 2.63 -13.72 7.03
C ARG A 134 3.97 -14.19 7.59
N TYR A 135 4.59 -13.40 8.47
CA TYR A 135 5.87 -13.76 9.08
C TYR A 135 5.79 -15.04 9.92
N MET A 136 4.71 -15.24 10.67
CA MET A 136 4.46 -16.47 11.43
C MET A 136 4.36 -17.70 10.53
N GLN A 137 3.80 -17.54 9.32
CA GLN A 137 3.66 -18.61 8.33
C GLN A 137 4.99 -18.92 7.63
N GLU A 138 5.72 -17.87 7.23
CA GLU A 138 6.97 -17.99 6.48
C GLU A 138 8.17 -18.39 7.38
N HIS A 139 8.14 -18.02 8.66
CA HIS A 139 9.25 -18.21 9.60
C HIS A 139 8.77 -18.72 10.98
N PRO A 140 8.13 -19.89 11.07
CA PRO A 140 7.46 -20.34 12.29
C PRO A 140 8.41 -20.57 13.48
N ASP A 141 9.60 -21.14 13.26
CA ASP A 141 10.52 -21.46 14.36
C ASP A 141 11.21 -20.21 14.90
N HIS A 142 11.66 -19.32 14.01
CA HIS A 142 12.19 -18.03 14.42
C HIS A 142 11.11 -17.18 15.12
N PHE A 143 9.86 -17.22 14.65
CA PHE A 143 8.77 -16.55 15.35
C PHE A 143 8.60 -17.10 16.78
N LYS A 144 8.51 -18.43 16.95
CA LYS A 144 8.41 -19.07 18.28
C LYS A 144 9.54 -18.63 19.21
N GLU A 145 10.77 -18.63 18.72
CA GLU A 145 11.94 -18.18 19.48
C GLU A 145 11.82 -16.71 19.89
N SER A 146 11.50 -15.83 18.93
CA SER A 146 11.38 -14.39 19.16
C SER A 146 10.31 -14.03 20.23
N VAL A 147 9.27 -14.86 20.36
CA VAL A 147 8.16 -14.62 21.30
C VAL A 147 8.24 -15.43 22.59
N ALA A 148 9.22 -16.33 22.75
CA ALA A 148 9.28 -17.29 23.86
C ALA A 148 9.23 -16.64 25.27
N GLY A 149 9.74 -15.42 25.43
CA GLY A 149 9.71 -14.67 26.70
C GLY A 149 8.60 -13.61 26.81
N ASN A 150 7.65 -13.54 25.86
CA ASN A 150 6.62 -12.51 25.88
C ASN A 150 5.70 -12.61 27.09
N GLY A 151 5.43 -13.82 27.60
CA GLY A 151 4.61 -14.04 28.79
C GLY A 151 5.21 -13.38 30.03
N ASP A 152 6.51 -13.58 30.27
CA ASP A 152 7.21 -13.01 31.43
C ASP A 152 7.30 -11.49 31.34
N ARG A 153 7.61 -10.96 30.14
CA ARG A 153 7.64 -9.51 29.89
C ARG A 153 6.25 -8.88 30.05
N GLY A 154 5.20 -9.56 29.59
CA GLY A 154 3.82 -9.10 29.65
C GLY A 154 3.20 -9.15 31.05
N LYS A 155 3.69 -10.05 31.91
CA LYS A 155 3.15 -10.30 33.26
C LYS A 155 3.04 -9.04 34.10
N GLN A 156 4.05 -8.17 34.10
CA GLN A 156 4.02 -6.94 34.90
C GLN A 156 2.89 -6.00 34.49
N TYR A 157 2.60 -5.91 33.19
CA TYR A 157 1.53 -5.05 32.67
C TYR A 157 0.15 -5.57 33.06
N LEU A 158 -0.04 -6.89 33.01
CA LEU A 158 -1.27 -7.53 33.48
C LEU A 158 -1.48 -7.36 34.99
N VAL A 159 -0.41 -7.51 35.79
CA VAL A 159 -0.45 -7.27 37.23
C VAL A 159 -0.81 -5.80 37.53
N ASN A 160 -0.16 -4.85 36.84
CA ASN A 160 -0.43 -3.42 37.03
C ASN A 160 -1.85 -3.04 36.62
N TYR A 161 -2.34 -3.56 35.49
CA TYR A 161 -3.71 -3.36 35.03
C TYR A 161 -4.75 -3.93 36.01
N ASN A 162 -4.52 -5.16 36.52
CA ASN A 162 -5.41 -5.77 37.50
C ASN A 162 -5.40 -5.02 38.84
N LYS A 163 -4.27 -4.41 39.21
CA LYS A 163 -4.17 -3.53 40.39
C LYS A 163 -4.90 -2.20 40.16
N SER A 164 -4.78 -1.57 38.99
CA SER A 164 -5.49 -0.33 38.68
C SER A 164 -7.01 -0.53 38.52
N LEU A 165 -7.46 -1.71 38.09
CA LEU A 165 -8.89 -2.07 38.04
C LEU A 165 -9.54 -2.21 39.44
N LYS A 166 -8.75 -2.38 40.51
CA LYS A 166 -9.30 -2.35 41.88
C LYS A 166 -9.86 -0.98 42.28
N GLU A 167 -9.62 0.08 41.50
CA GLU A 167 -10.21 1.41 41.70
C GLU A 167 -11.40 1.71 40.78
N GLY A 168 -11.85 0.78 39.93
CA GLY A 168 -13.02 1.03 39.09
C GLY A 168 -13.47 -0.16 38.24
N LEU A 169 -14.65 -0.68 38.55
CA LEU A 169 -15.37 -1.69 37.77
C LEU A 169 -15.30 -1.48 36.25
N LYS A 170 -14.90 -2.52 35.51
CA LYS A 170 -15.66 -3.13 34.36
C LYS A 170 -14.84 -4.24 33.68
N VAL A 171 -14.88 -5.44 34.27
CA VAL A 171 -14.40 -6.67 33.64
C VAL A 171 -15.47 -7.20 32.71
N LYS A 172 -15.44 -6.86 31.42
CA LYS A 172 -16.23 -7.59 30.38
C LYS A 172 -15.60 -7.74 29.00
N LYS A 173 -14.36 -7.28 28.74
CA LYS A 173 -13.75 -7.39 27.40
C LYS A 173 -12.48 -8.25 27.29
N LEU A 174 -11.79 -8.60 28.37
CA LEU A 174 -10.51 -9.32 28.27
C LEU A 174 -10.59 -10.85 28.31
N LEU A 175 -11.74 -11.43 28.67
CA LEU A 175 -11.91 -12.89 28.66
C LEU A 175 -11.73 -13.49 27.25
N ILE A 176 -11.98 -12.70 26.20
CA ILE A 176 -11.85 -13.11 24.79
C ILE A 176 -10.37 -13.28 24.38
N ALA A 177 -9.44 -12.50 24.94
CA ALA A 177 -8.02 -12.58 24.58
C ALA A 177 -7.34 -13.83 25.17
N PHE A 178 -7.77 -14.28 26.35
CA PHE A 178 -7.24 -15.50 26.99
C PHE A 178 -7.75 -16.78 26.31
N THR A 179 -8.98 -16.79 25.78
CA THR A 179 -9.51 -17.95 25.06
C THR A 179 -8.82 -18.18 23.72
N LEU A 180 -8.37 -17.11 23.03
CA LEU A 180 -7.71 -17.20 21.73
C LEU A 180 -6.28 -17.80 21.82
N VAL A 181 -5.51 -17.47 22.85
CA VAL A 181 -4.17 -18.07 23.06
C VAL A 181 -4.28 -19.56 23.38
N LYS A 182 -5.23 -19.97 24.22
CA LYS A 182 -5.47 -21.40 24.51
C LYS A 182 -6.02 -22.19 23.32
N LEU A 183 -6.83 -21.58 22.45
CA LEU A 183 -7.34 -22.24 21.24
C LEU A 183 -6.26 -22.50 20.19
N VAL A 184 -5.25 -21.62 20.11
CA VAL A 184 -4.08 -21.82 19.23
C VAL A 184 -3.18 -22.92 19.80
N GLU A 185 -3.01 -23.01 21.12
CA GLU A 185 -2.24 -24.09 21.75
C GLU A 185 -2.92 -25.47 21.67
N THR A 186 -4.26 -25.54 21.62
CA THR A 186 -4.98 -26.83 21.48
C THR A 186 -5.07 -27.32 20.05
N ARG A 187 -5.07 -26.44 19.03
CA ARG A 187 -5.07 -26.85 17.61
C ARG A 187 -3.73 -27.33 17.08
N LEU A 188 -2.62 -27.06 17.78
CA LEU A 188 -1.28 -27.54 17.42
C LEU A 188 -0.91 -28.88 18.06
N LYS A 189 -1.80 -29.49 18.87
CA LYS A 189 -1.60 -30.81 19.50
C LYS A 189 -2.47 -31.92 18.90
N VAL A 190 -3.19 -31.64 17.82
CA VAL A 190 -3.98 -32.62 17.06
C VAL A 190 -3.46 -32.67 15.63
N GLN A 191 -2.24 -33.18 15.49
CA GLN A 191 -1.67 -33.84 14.31
C GLN A 191 -0.76 -34.95 14.82
#